data_AF-K6W1F3-F1
#
_entry.id   AF-K6W1F3-F1
#
_cell.length_a   1.000
_cell.length_b   1.000
_cell.length_c   1.000
_cell.angle_alpha   90.00
_cell.angle_beta   90.00
_cell.angle_gamma   90.00
#
_symmetry.space_group_name_H-M   'P 1'
#
loop_
_entity.id
_entity.type
_entity.pdbx_description
1 polymer ?
#
loop_
_entity_poly.entity_id
_entity_poly.type
_entity_poly.pdbx_seq_one_letter_code
_entity_poly.pdbx_strand_id
1 'polypeptide(L)'
;MSNECPVHPVDTLPISEAQTEPADSGCPMRIKPPVEGGGNNQWWPERLNLRVLAHNPDVINPRSADFDYAEALESLDVDALVSDLKSVMKESQPWWPADFGHYGPLFIRMSWHAAGTYRVQDGRGGGGTGMQRFAPLNSWPDNVSLDKARRLLWPIKKKYGKSIS
;
A
#
# COMPACT_ATOMS: atom_id res chain seq x y z
N MET A 1 -0.25 -47.36 49.79
CA MET A 1 -0.86 -46.30 50.62
C MET A 1 0.30 -45.64 51.33
N SER A 2 0.78 -44.44 51.01
CA SER A 2 0.12 -43.24 50.47
C SER A 2 1.19 -42.28 49.91
N ASN A 3 0.75 -41.42 49.00
CA ASN A 3 1.29 -40.13 48.49
C ASN A 3 2.60 -39.55 49.07
N GLU A 4 3.49 -39.09 48.20
CA GLU A 4 3.79 -37.65 47.94
C GLU A 4 5.00 -37.52 46.98
N CYS A 5 4.90 -36.68 45.94
CA CYS A 5 6.04 -36.29 45.09
C CYS A 5 6.69 -35.02 45.65
N PRO A 6 8.03 -34.93 45.71
CA PRO A 6 8.74 -33.77 46.25
C PRO A 6 8.78 -32.61 45.26
N VAL A 7 8.58 -31.40 45.78
CA VAL A 7 8.68 -30.14 45.03
C VAL A 7 10.14 -29.66 45.06
N HIS A 8 10.75 -29.43 43.90
CA HIS A 8 12.01 -28.67 43.80
C HIS A 8 11.74 -27.26 43.24
N PRO A 9 12.40 -26.22 43.78
CA PRO A 9 12.20 -24.84 43.34
C PRO A 9 13.04 -24.57 42.09
N VAL A 10 12.49 -23.86 41.11
CA VAL A 10 13.28 -23.29 40.01
C VAL A 10 13.00 -21.80 39.96
N ASP A 11 14.07 -21.05 40.20
CA ASP A 11 14.17 -19.60 40.09
C ASP A 11 13.65 -19.10 38.73
N THR A 12 12.68 -18.19 38.74
CA THR A 12 12.35 -17.40 37.54
C THR A 12 13.03 -16.04 37.62
N LEU A 13 14.04 -15.83 36.79
CA LEU A 13 14.48 -14.50 36.36
C LEU A 13 13.51 -13.93 35.30
N PRO A 14 13.38 -12.60 35.18
CA PRO A 14 12.25 -11.97 34.51
C PRO A 14 12.39 -12.07 32.99
N ILE A 15 11.40 -12.69 32.34
CA ILE A 15 11.31 -12.74 30.88
C ILE A 15 10.73 -11.40 30.41
N SER A 16 11.61 -10.42 30.19
CA SER A 16 11.32 -9.22 29.39
C SER A 16 11.56 -9.46 27.89
N GLU A 17 11.54 -10.70 27.43
CA GLU A 17 11.82 -11.04 26.03
C GLU A 17 10.74 -11.95 25.45
N ALA A 18 10.26 -11.54 24.28
CA ALA A 18 9.41 -12.29 23.36
C ALA A 18 7.92 -12.43 23.75
N GLN A 19 7.15 -11.36 23.51
CA GLN A 19 5.78 -11.53 23.01
C GLN A 19 5.83 -12.11 21.59
N THR A 20 5.97 -13.44 21.47
CA THR A 20 5.81 -14.20 20.22
C THR A 20 4.67 -15.21 20.29
N GLU A 21 3.71 -15.02 21.18
CA GLU A 21 2.48 -15.83 21.20
C GLU A 21 1.32 -15.05 20.55
N PRO A 22 0.49 -15.69 19.69
CA PRO A 22 -0.73 -15.07 19.22
C PRO A 22 -1.66 -14.85 20.42
N ALA A 23 -2.33 -13.71 20.46
CA ALA A 23 -3.23 -13.38 21.56
C ALA A 23 -4.35 -14.44 21.69
N ASP A 24 -4.23 -15.31 22.70
CA ASP A 24 -5.25 -16.28 23.08
C ASP A 24 -6.30 -15.57 23.95
N SER A 25 -7.22 -14.88 23.29
CA SER A 25 -8.52 -14.43 23.82
C SER A 25 -9.31 -13.68 22.73
N GLY A 26 -9.60 -14.38 21.63
CA GLY A 26 -10.51 -13.90 20.58
C GLY A 26 -11.87 -14.57 20.71
N CYS A 27 -12.96 -13.79 20.61
CA CYS A 27 -14.34 -14.28 20.46
C CYS A 27 -14.44 -15.55 19.58
N PRO A 28 -15.36 -16.50 19.89
CA PRO A 28 -15.45 -17.77 19.17
C PRO A 28 -15.57 -17.51 17.67
N MET A 29 -14.58 -18.00 16.91
CA MET A 29 -14.48 -18.05 15.44
C MET A 29 -15.66 -17.39 14.71
N ARG A 30 -15.72 -16.05 14.73
CA ARG A 30 -16.68 -15.32 13.90
C ARG A 30 -16.16 -15.45 12.49
N ILE A 31 -16.72 -16.38 11.72
CA ILE A 31 -16.55 -16.41 10.27
C ILE A 31 -16.97 -15.03 9.79
N LYS A 32 -15.99 -14.27 9.30
CA LYS A 32 -16.25 -12.91 8.87
C LYS A 32 -17.24 -12.97 7.71
N PRO A 33 -18.26 -12.11 7.66
CA PRO A 33 -19.07 -12.00 6.46
C PRO A 33 -18.18 -11.54 5.28
N PRO A 34 -18.59 -11.77 4.02
CA PRO A 34 -17.81 -11.36 2.85
C PRO A 34 -17.40 -9.87 2.85
N VAL A 35 -18.26 -9.00 3.39
CA VAL A 35 -18.00 -7.56 3.54
C VAL A 35 -16.87 -7.23 4.52
N GLU A 36 -16.48 -8.16 5.40
CA GLU A 36 -15.37 -8.04 6.34
C GLU A 36 -14.17 -8.93 5.93
N GLY A 37 -14.15 -9.43 4.68
CA GLY A 37 -13.05 -10.22 4.13
C GLY A 37 -13.12 -11.73 4.38
N GLY A 38 -14.24 -12.25 4.88
CA GLY A 38 -14.43 -13.70 4.96
C GLY A 38 -14.85 -14.33 3.62
N GLY A 39 -14.65 -15.63 3.49
CA GLY A 39 -14.94 -16.35 2.26
C GLY A 39 -14.43 -17.80 2.29
N ASN A 40 -14.57 -18.48 1.15
CA ASN A 40 -14.30 -19.92 1.06
C ASN A 40 -12.83 -20.31 1.32
N ASN A 41 -11.89 -19.36 1.22
CA ASN A 41 -10.47 -19.61 1.54
C ASN A 41 -10.23 -19.86 3.04
N GLN A 42 -11.12 -19.41 3.93
CA GLN A 42 -11.03 -19.75 5.35
C GLN A 42 -11.39 -21.22 5.61
N TRP A 43 -12.28 -21.79 4.80
CA TRP A 43 -12.71 -23.19 4.91
C TRP A 43 -11.78 -24.16 4.19
N TRP A 44 -11.30 -23.77 3.01
CA TRP A 44 -10.41 -24.57 2.18
C TRP A 44 -9.20 -23.73 1.76
N PRO A 45 -8.20 -23.56 2.66
CA PRO A 45 -7.05 -22.69 2.41
C PRO A 45 -6.20 -23.14 1.21
N GLU A 46 -6.09 -24.44 0.98
CA GLU A 46 -5.27 -25.02 -0.10
C GLU A 46 -6.01 -25.13 -1.45
N ARG A 47 -7.24 -24.61 -1.56
CA ARG A 47 -7.98 -24.69 -2.83
C ARG A 47 -7.36 -23.74 -3.87
N LEU A 48 -7.41 -24.15 -5.15
CA LEU A 48 -6.99 -23.28 -6.25
C LEU A 48 -7.80 -21.97 -6.29
N ASN A 49 -7.10 -20.83 -6.34
CA ASN A 49 -7.71 -19.50 -6.37
C ASN A 49 -7.80 -18.94 -7.79
N LEU A 50 -8.99 -18.96 -8.38
CA LEU A 50 -9.24 -18.44 -9.73
C LEU A 50 -9.38 -16.90 -9.80
N ARG A 51 -9.41 -16.19 -8.66
CA ARG A 51 -9.61 -14.73 -8.64
C ARG A 51 -8.50 -13.96 -9.37
N VAL A 52 -7.31 -14.54 -9.49
CA VAL A 52 -6.18 -13.94 -10.22
C VAL A 52 -6.47 -13.74 -11.70
N LEU A 53 -7.37 -14.55 -12.29
CA LEU A 53 -7.76 -14.44 -13.69
C LEU A 53 -8.79 -13.32 -13.94
N ALA A 54 -9.45 -12.86 -12.88
CA ALA A 54 -10.45 -11.78 -12.92
C ALA A 54 -9.94 -10.53 -12.18
N HIS A 55 -8.64 -10.25 -12.28
CA HIS A 55 -8.02 -9.09 -11.65
C HIS A 55 -8.34 -7.81 -12.44
N ASN A 56 -8.76 -6.74 -11.76
CA ASN A 56 -9.16 -5.45 -12.36
C ASN A 56 -10.22 -5.56 -13.49
N PRO A 57 -11.41 -6.12 -13.24
CA PRO A 57 -12.44 -6.24 -14.27
C PRO A 57 -13.01 -4.88 -14.68
N ASP A 58 -13.52 -4.75 -15.90
CA ASP A 58 -14.03 -3.47 -16.43
C ASP A 58 -15.18 -2.88 -15.61
N VAL A 59 -16.01 -3.73 -14.98
CA VAL A 59 -17.14 -3.31 -14.15
C VAL A 59 -16.74 -2.42 -12.96
N ILE A 60 -15.47 -2.48 -12.50
CA ILE A 60 -14.97 -1.62 -11.42
C ILE A 60 -14.17 -0.42 -11.93
N ASN A 61 -13.93 -0.31 -13.23
CA ASN A 61 -13.22 0.83 -13.82
C ASN A 61 -14.20 2.02 -13.88
N PRO A 62 -13.91 3.15 -13.22
CA PRO A 62 -14.82 4.31 -13.20
C PRO A 62 -14.80 5.12 -14.50
N ARG A 63 -13.97 4.75 -15.48
CA ARG A 63 -13.85 5.43 -16.77
C ARG A 63 -14.87 4.86 -17.75
N SER A 64 -15.22 5.64 -18.77
CA SER A 64 -16.04 5.16 -19.89
C SER A 64 -15.36 3.97 -20.58
N ALA A 65 -16.16 3.06 -21.13
CA ALA A 65 -15.68 1.95 -21.95
C ALA A 65 -14.89 2.45 -23.18
N ASP A 66 -15.27 3.61 -23.72
CA ASP A 66 -14.64 4.23 -24.90
C ASP A 66 -13.45 5.12 -24.53
N PHE A 67 -12.98 5.11 -23.28
CA PHE A 67 -11.88 5.97 -22.86
C PHE A 67 -10.52 5.43 -23.32
N ASP A 68 -9.85 6.16 -24.21
CA ASP A 68 -8.45 5.94 -24.57
C ASP A 68 -7.51 6.83 -23.75
N TYR A 69 -6.59 6.20 -23.00
CA TYR A 69 -5.59 6.93 -22.22
C TYR A 69 -4.46 7.49 -23.09
N ALA A 70 -4.08 6.80 -24.17
CA ALA A 70 -3.00 7.27 -25.04
C ALA A 70 -3.39 8.58 -25.71
N GLU A 71 -4.61 8.65 -26.28
CA GLU A 71 -5.16 9.89 -26.85
C GLU A 71 -5.26 11.01 -25.81
N ALA A 72 -5.75 10.70 -24.60
CA ALA A 72 -5.88 11.68 -23.52
C ALA A 72 -4.51 12.20 -23.02
N LEU A 73 -3.46 11.37 -23.10
CA LEU A 73 -2.09 11.75 -22.73
C LEU A 73 -1.43 12.57 -23.84
N GLU A 74 -1.69 12.27 -25.11
CA GLU A 74 -1.19 13.06 -26.23
C GLU A 74 -1.73 14.50 -26.23
N SER A 75 -2.95 14.71 -25.71
CA SER A 75 -3.52 16.05 -25.56
C SER A 75 -2.97 16.85 -24.36
N LEU A 76 -2.05 16.29 -23.57
CA LEU A 76 -1.55 16.91 -22.35
C LEU A 76 -0.50 17.98 -22.64
N ASP A 77 -0.68 19.16 -22.05
CA ASP A 77 0.36 20.20 -22.02
C ASP A 77 1.46 19.82 -21.01
N VAL A 78 2.54 19.22 -21.53
CA VAL A 78 3.69 18.74 -20.76
C VAL A 78 4.45 19.90 -20.12
N ASP A 79 4.61 21.02 -20.82
CA ASP A 79 5.35 22.17 -20.31
C ASP A 79 4.63 22.83 -19.14
N ALA A 80 3.30 22.99 -19.24
CA ALA A 80 2.48 23.44 -18.13
C ALA A 80 2.56 22.47 -16.94
N LEU A 81 2.48 21.15 -17.19
CA LEU A 81 2.58 20.15 -16.12
C LEU A 81 3.93 20.23 -15.39
N VAL A 82 5.03 20.33 -16.14
CA VAL A 82 6.37 20.46 -15.56
C VAL A 82 6.51 21.76 -14.78
N SER A 83 5.94 22.86 -15.27
CA SER A 83 5.90 24.14 -14.56
C SER A 83 5.17 24.02 -13.22
N ASP A 84 3.97 23.44 -13.23
CA ASP A 84 3.19 23.23 -12.00
C ASP A 84 3.90 22.30 -11.00
N LEU A 85 4.54 21.22 -11.47
CA LEU A 85 5.32 20.32 -10.62
C LEU A 85 6.49 21.05 -9.94
N LYS A 86 7.18 21.94 -10.67
CA LYS A 86 8.26 22.76 -10.11
C LYS A 86 7.75 23.75 -9.05
N SER A 87 6.55 24.29 -9.24
CA SER A 87 5.91 25.17 -8.25
C SER A 87 5.56 24.38 -6.99
N VAL A 88 4.88 23.24 -7.13
CA VAL A 88 4.52 22.38 -5.98
C VAL A 88 5.74 21.96 -5.18
N MET A 89 6.88 21.70 -5.81
CA MET A 89 8.12 21.38 -5.10
C MET A 89 8.59 22.45 -4.12
N LYS A 90 8.23 23.73 -4.34
CA LYS A 90 8.66 24.88 -3.51
C LYS A 90 7.55 25.42 -2.61
N GLU A 91 6.31 24.98 -2.82
CA GLU A 91 5.14 25.42 -2.05
C GLU A 91 4.91 24.55 -0.80
N SER A 92 5.67 24.83 0.25
CA SER A 92 5.56 24.12 1.53
C SER A 92 4.15 24.21 2.12
N GLN A 93 3.59 23.06 2.51
CA GLN A 93 2.28 22.91 3.10
C GLN A 93 2.37 22.77 4.64
N PRO A 94 1.49 23.43 5.42
CA PRO A 94 1.57 23.41 6.88
C PRO A 94 1.35 22.02 7.51
N TRP A 95 0.58 21.16 6.85
CA TRP A 95 0.30 19.80 7.33
C TRP A 95 1.43 18.80 7.01
N TRP A 96 2.38 19.17 6.16
CA TRP A 96 3.59 18.40 5.89
C TRP A 96 4.70 19.33 5.36
N PRO A 97 5.40 20.09 6.23
CA PRO A 97 6.36 21.10 5.80
C PRO A 97 7.48 20.51 4.93
N ALA A 98 7.92 21.28 3.93
CA ALA A 98 9.02 20.87 3.05
C ALA A 98 10.37 21.01 3.77
N ASP A 99 11.12 19.92 3.83
CA ASP A 99 12.51 19.94 4.29
C ASP A 99 13.32 20.88 3.39
N PHE A 100 14.10 21.78 4.01
CA PHE A 100 14.89 22.80 3.31
C PHE A 100 14.06 23.71 2.36
N GLY A 101 12.74 23.77 2.55
CA GLY A 101 11.83 24.50 1.66
C GLY A 101 11.64 23.86 0.29
N HIS A 102 11.98 22.56 0.11
CA HIS A 102 11.86 21.90 -1.19
C HIS A 102 11.48 20.41 -1.08
N TYR A 103 10.36 19.98 -1.68
CA TYR A 103 9.90 18.57 -1.67
C TYR A 103 10.64 17.65 -2.64
N GLY A 104 11.54 18.18 -3.47
CA GLY A 104 12.31 17.41 -4.46
C GLY A 104 12.87 16.08 -3.93
N PRO A 105 13.64 16.05 -2.82
CA PRO A 105 14.16 14.80 -2.26
C PRO A 105 13.06 13.78 -1.91
N LEU A 106 11.92 14.24 -1.38
CA LEU A 106 10.77 13.38 -1.07
C LEU A 106 10.14 12.80 -2.34
N PHE A 107 9.98 13.59 -3.40
CA PHE A 107 9.43 13.10 -4.68
C PHE A 107 10.38 12.17 -5.40
N ILE A 108 11.69 12.40 -5.33
CA ILE A 108 12.69 11.44 -5.84
C ILE A 108 12.54 10.10 -5.14
N ARG A 109 12.48 10.09 -3.80
CA ARG A 109 12.24 8.87 -3.02
C ARG A 109 10.92 8.20 -3.42
N MET A 110 9.83 8.96 -3.55
CA MET A 110 8.53 8.41 -3.94
C MET A 110 8.60 7.67 -5.29
N SER A 111 9.19 8.31 -6.30
CA SER A 111 9.35 7.74 -7.64
C SER A 111 10.27 6.53 -7.65
N TRP A 112 11.38 6.58 -6.90
CA TRP A 112 12.28 5.44 -6.68
C TRP A 112 11.54 4.26 -6.07
N HIS A 113 10.82 4.44 -4.96
CA HIS A 113 10.06 3.37 -4.31
C HIS A 113 8.91 2.83 -5.18
N ALA A 114 8.34 3.66 -6.06
CA ALA A 114 7.32 3.20 -6.99
C ALA A 114 7.90 2.20 -8.00
N ALA A 115 9.06 2.53 -8.58
CA ALA A 115 9.74 1.66 -9.55
C ALA A 115 10.49 0.48 -8.90
N GLY A 116 11.01 0.67 -7.67
CA GLY A 116 11.92 -0.26 -7.00
C GLY A 116 11.34 -1.59 -6.56
N THR A 117 10.02 -1.81 -6.70
CA THR A 117 9.39 -3.10 -6.42
C THR A 117 9.54 -4.12 -7.57
N TYR A 118 10.09 -3.69 -8.71
CA TYR A 118 10.26 -4.52 -9.90
C TYR A 118 11.20 -5.71 -9.67
N ARG A 119 10.85 -6.86 -10.25
CA ARG A 119 11.68 -8.08 -10.24
C ARG A 119 11.79 -8.66 -11.64
N VAL A 120 13.00 -9.03 -12.03
CA VAL A 120 13.30 -9.53 -13.39
C VAL A 120 12.79 -10.95 -13.65
N GLN A 121 12.60 -11.76 -12.61
CA GLN A 121 12.28 -13.19 -12.74
C GLN A 121 10.86 -13.45 -13.25
N ASP A 122 9.90 -12.62 -12.84
CA ASP A 122 8.49 -12.76 -13.22
C ASP A 122 7.88 -11.47 -13.77
N GLY A 123 8.68 -10.41 -13.92
CA GLY A 123 8.28 -9.12 -14.47
C GLY A 123 7.29 -8.33 -13.61
N ARG A 124 6.96 -8.80 -12.40
CA ARG A 124 5.98 -8.12 -11.52
C ARG A 124 6.61 -6.98 -10.74
N GLY A 125 5.76 -6.11 -10.21
CA GLY A 125 6.15 -4.91 -9.49
C GLY A 125 6.43 -3.75 -10.46
N GLY A 126 7.18 -2.76 -9.99
CA GLY A 126 7.48 -1.54 -10.74
C GLY A 126 6.38 -0.49 -10.67
N GLY A 127 6.62 0.63 -11.38
CA GLY A 127 5.76 1.82 -11.35
C GLY A 127 4.60 1.80 -12.35
N GLY A 128 4.57 0.86 -13.30
CA GLY A 128 3.70 0.91 -14.48
C GLY A 128 2.19 0.85 -14.20
N THR A 129 1.77 0.34 -13.04
CA THR A 129 0.34 0.23 -12.67
C THR A 129 -0.06 1.16 -11.52
N GLY A 130 0.88 1.98 -11.01
CA GLY A 130 0.62 2.91 -9.90
C GLY A 130 0.22 2.23 -8.59
N MET A 131 0.60 0.97 -8.37
CA MET A 131 0.16 0.18 -7.20
C MET A 131 0.63 0.73 -5.85
N GLN A 132 1.59 1.65 -5.82
CA GLN A 132 2.03 2.32 -4.58
C GLN A 132 0.88 3.05 -3.85
N ARG A 133 -0.22 3.38 -4.54
CA ARG A 133 -1.42 3.99 -3.91
C ARG A 133 -2.38 2.99 -3.25
N PHE A 134 -2.22 1.70 -3.52
CA PHE A 134 -3.08 0.63 -3.01
C PHE A 134 -2.33 -0.26 -2.00
N ALA A 135 -3.09 -1.07 -1.26
CA ALA A 135 -2.52 -2.10 -0.41
C ALA A 135 -1.85 -3.21 -1.25
N PRO A 136 -0.77 -3.85 -0.76
CA PRO A 136 -0.13 -3.59 0.52
C PRO A 136 0.90 -2.44 0.48
N LEU A 137 1.31 -2.00 -0.72
CA LEU A 137 2.45 -1.10 -0.91
C LEU A 137 2.26 0.26 -0.22
N ASN A 138 1.03 0.79 -0.19
CA ASN A 138 0.74 2.06 0.46
C ASN A 138 1.00 2.06 1.98
N SER A 139 1.17 0.88 2.59
CA SER A 139 1.37 0.67 4.04
C SER A 139 2.62 -0.12 4.38
N TRP A 140 3.49 -0.41 3.41
CA TRP A 140 4.79 -1.02 3.69
C TRP A 140 5.63 -0.10 4.58
N PRO A 141 6.39 -0.65 5.55
CA PRO A 141 7.27 0.15 6.42
C PRO A 141 8.25 1.02 5.63
N ASP A 142 8.76 0.52 4.51
CA ASP A 142 9.71 1.25 3.67
C ASP A 142 9.05 2.42 2.88
N ASN A 143 7.72 2.43 2.78
CA ASN A 143 6.95 3.49 2.12
C ASN A 143 6.38 4.53 3.09
N VAL A 144 6.87 4.55 4.34
CA VAL A 144 6.46 5.55 5.34
C VAL A 144 6.61 6.97 4.77
N SER A 145 5.57 7.77 5.00
CA SER A 145 5.43 9.16 4.56
C SER A 145 5.21 9.39 3.05
N LEU A 146 5.27 8.35 2.23
CA LEU A 146 4.94 8.48 0.80
C LEU A 146 3.44 8.69 0.56
N ASP A 147 2.59 8.41 1.56
CA ASP A 147 1.20 8.84 1.59
C ASP A 147 1.06 10.37 1.51
N LYS A 148 1.93 11.12 2.21
CA LYS A 148 1.98 12.59 2.15
C LYS A 148 2.53 13.05 0.81
N ALA A 149 3.57 12.40 0.29
CA ALA A 149 4.13 12.70 -1.03
C ALA A 149 3.07 12.60 -2.15
N ARG A 150 2.29 11.51 -2.17
CA ARG A 150 1.16 11.37 -3.11
C ARG A 150 0.07 12.42 -2.88
N ARG A 151 -0.19 12.79 -1.62
CA ARG A 151 -1.19 13.82 -1.29
C ARG A 151 -0.78 15.21 -1.77
N LEU A 152 0.50 15.56 -1.71
CA LEU A 152 1.03 16.83 -2.23
C LEU A 152 0.82 16.98 -3.74
N LEU A 153 0.81 15.87 -4.49
CA LEU A 153 0.59 15.86 -5.94
C LEU A 153 -0.90 15.77 -6.34
N TRP A 154 -1.81 15.61 -5.37
CA TRP A 154 -3.25 15.55 -5.67
C TRP A 154 -3.78 16.80 -6.40
N PRO A 155 -3.41 18.05 -6.05
CA PRO A 155 -3.84 19.23 -6.80
C PRO A 155 -3.44 19.19 -8.28
N ILE A 156 -2.26 18.67 -8.60
CA ILE A 156 -1.80 18.46 -9.99
C ILE A 156 -2.72 17.45 -10.68
N LYS A 157 -2.94 16.28 -10.05
CA LYS A 157 -3.82 15.25 -10.60
C LYS A 157 -5.25 15.76 -10.79
N LYS A 158 -5.73 16.62 -9.89
CA LYS A 158 -7.05 17.27 -9.97
C LYS A 158 -7.13 18.24 -11.15
N LYS A 159 -6.09 19.03 -11.41
CA LYS A 159 -6.03 19.98 -12.53
C LYS A 159 -6.02 19.27 -13.89
N TYR A 160 -5.18 18.26 -14.05
CA TYR A 160 -4.98 17.56 -15.34
C TYR A 160 -5.94 16.39 -15.56
N GLY A 161 -6.66 15.97 -14.53
CA GLY A 161 -7.77 15.01 -14.65
C GLY A 161 -7.35 13.71 -15.32
N LYS A 162 -8.10 13.29 -16.33
CA LYS A 162 -7.92 11.99 -17.02
C LYS A 162 -6.70 11.94 -17.96
N SER A 163 -6.09 13.08 -18.30
CA SER A 163 -4.96 13.18 -19.22
C SER A 163 -3.61 12.80 -18.62
N ILE A 164 -3.55 12.56 -17.31
CA ILE A 164 -2.38 12.00 -16.63
C ILE A 164 -2.83 10.97 -15.60
N SER A 165 -2.27 9.77 -15.64
CA SER A 165 -2.58 8.65 -14.73
C SER A 165 -2.00 8.84 -13.33
#